data_AF-A0A0S8DGL2-F1
#
_entry.id   AF-A0A0S8DGL2-F1
#
_cell.length_a   1.000
_cell.length_b   1.000
_cell.length_c   1.000
_cell.angle_alpha   90.00
_cell.angle_beta   90.00
_cell.angle_gamma   90.00
#
_symmetry.space_group_name_H-M   'P 1'
#
loop_
_entity.id
_entity.type
_entity.pdbx_description
1 polymer ?
#
loop_
_entity_poly.entity_id
_entity_poly.type
_entity_poly.pdbx_seq_one_letter_code
_entity_poly.pdbx_strand_id
1 'polypeptide(L)' 'MMCPMHLLTIEDQVKEIETGQILSILTDYDGALEDIPEWCLKTGNEFIGIFEDDDHYKFFIKKIKES' A
#
# COMPACT_ATOMS: atom_id res chain seq x y z
N MET A 1 -17.36 -3.42 9.21
CA MET A 1 -16.22 -3.16 10.10
C MET A 1 -15.02 -3.79 9.41
N MET A 2 -14.33 -3.04 8.56
CA MET A 2 -13.18 -3.53 7.80
C MET A 2 -12.06 -3.79 8.78
N CYS A 3 -11.55 -5.02 8.82
CA CYS A 3 -10.46 -5.39 9.71
C CYS A 3 -9.19 -4.61 9.26
N PRO A 4 -8.66 -3.68 10.06
CA PRO A 4 -7.51 -2.84 9.69
C PRO A 4 -6.18 -3.62 9.64
N MET A 5 -6.20 -4.95 9.80
CA MET A 5 -4.99 -5.75 9.92
C MET A 5 -4.12 -5.72 8.67
N HIS A 6 -4.70 -5.71 7.47
CA HIS A 6 -3.92 -5.68 6.22
C HIS A 6 -3.13 -4.37 6.05
N LEU A 7 -3.72 -3.23 6.47
CA LEU A 7 -3.06 -1.93 6.43
C LEU A 7 -1.96 -1.80 7.49
N LEU A 8 -2.14 -2.42 8.67
CA LEU A 8 -1.10 -2.48 9.71
C LEU A 8 0.16 -3.16 9.21
N THR A 9 0.02 -4.25 8.43
CA THR A 9 1.17 -4.90 7.79
C THR A 9 1.85 -3.98 6.78
N ILE A 10 1.09 -3.23 5.97
CA ILE A 10 1.67 -2.29 5.00
C ILE A 10 2.44 -1.17 5.71
N GLU A 11 1.91 -0.63 6.80
CA GLU A 11 2.58 0.41 7.58
C GLU A 11 3.92 -0.07 8.15
N ASP A 12 3.97 -1.28 8.70
CA ASP A 12 5.19 -1.86 9.25
C ASP A 12 6.24 -2.07 8.15
N GLN A 13 5.84 -2.67 7.02
CA GLN A 13 6.72 -2.89 5.86
C GLN A 13 7.23 -1.57 5.26
N VAL A 14 6.41 -0.52 5.22
CA VAL A 14 6.85 0.81 4.76
C VAL A 14 7.82 1.45 5.75
N LYS A 15 7.72 1.18 7.05
CA LYS A 15 8.72 1.64 8.03
C LYS A 15 10.07 0.95 7.83
N GLU A 16 10.09 -0.31 7.41
CA GLU A 16 11.31 -1.08 7.17
C GLU A 16 12.08 -0.68 5.89
N ILE A 17 11.42 -0.07 4.90
CA ILE A 17 12.09 0.42 3.68
C ILE A 17 12.56 1.87 3.81
N GLU A 18 13.55 2.26 3.00
CA GLU A 18 14.12 3.61 2.98
C GLU A 18 13.31 4.58 2.11
N THR A 19 13.45 5.88 2.37
CA THR A 19 12.83 6.92 1.54
C THR A 19 13.31 6.81 0.09
N GLY A 20 12.36 6.78 -0.85
CA GLY A 20 12.62 6.58 -2.27
C GLY A 20 12.49 5.13 -2.74
N GLN A 21 12.42 4.16 -1.83
CA GLN A 21 12.12 2.77 -2.19
C GLN A 21 10.64 2.56 -2.48
N ILE A 22 10.36 1.52 -3.26
CA ILE A 22 9.01 1.15 -3.70
C ILE A 22 8.64 -0.19 -3.06
N LEU A 23 7.55 -0.19 -2.29
CA LEU A 23 6.90 -1.38 -1.79
C LEU A 23 5.87 -1.88 -2.82
N SER A 24 5.95 -3.15 -3.18
CA SER A 24 4.92 -3.83 -3.96
C SER A 24 4.08 -4.74 -3.08
N ILE A 25 2.77 -4.54 -3.06
CA ILE A 25 1.81 -5.31 -2.27
C ILE A 25 1.00 -6.17 -3.22
N LEU A 26 0.80 -7.44 -2.86
CA LEU A 26 0.02 -8.39 -3.63
C LEU A 26 -1.19 -8.81 -2.80
N THR A 27 -2.40 -8.68 -3.35
CA THR A 27 -3.62 -9.06 -2.65
C THR A 27 -4.74 -9.35 -3.63
N ASP A 28 -5.52 -10.38 -3.36
CA ASP A 28 -6.77 -10.73 -4.06
C ASP A 28 -8.01 -9.99 -3.49
N TYR A 29 -7.80 -9.06 -2.55
CA TYR A 29 -8.89 -8.35 -1.89
C TYR A 29 -9.35 -7.12 -2.67
N ASP A 30 -10.59 -7.12 -3.18
CA ASP A 30 -11.16 -5.99 -3.92
C ASP A 30 -11.22 -4.69 -3.12
N GLY A 31 -11.41 -4.75 -1.79
CA GLY A 31 -11.45 -3.54 -0.97
C GLY A 31 -10.10 -2.79 -0.89
N ALA A 32 -9.00 -3.48 -1.21
CA ALA A 32 -7.68 -2.85 -1.26
C ALA A 32 -7.60 -1.73 -2.31
N LEU A 33 -8.45 -1.79 -3.34
CA LEU A 33 -8.57 -0.77 -4.38
C LEU A 33 -8.90 0.61 -3.82
N GLU A 34 -9.69 0.67 -2.74
CA GLU A 34 -10.07 1.91 -2.07
C GLU A 34 -9.20 2.18 -0.84
N ASP A 35 -8.90 1.13 -0.05
CA ASP A 35 -8.15 1.25 1.21
C ASP A 35 -6.69 1.72 1.00
N ILE A 36 -5.97 1.17 0.01
CA ILE A 36 -4.55 1.50 -0.23
C ILE A 36 -4.34 2.95 -0.67
N PRO A 37 -5.05 3.50 -1.67
CA PRO A 37 -4.89 4.90 -2.04
C PRO A 37 -5.30 5.84 -0.89
N GLU A 38 -6.35 5.53 -0.14
CA GLU A 38 -6.71 6.30 1.08
C GLU A 38 -5.59 6.27 2.12
N TRP A 39 -4.98 5.11 2.36
CA TRP A 39 -3.87 4.96 3.29
C TRP A 39 -2.63 5.73 2.84
N CYS A 40 -2.30 5.72 1.54
CA CYS A 40 -1.21 6.52 0.99
C CYS A 40 -1.44 8.02 1.22
N LEU A 41 -2.67 8.50 1.00
CA LEU A 41 -3.06 9.89 1.27
C LEU A 41 -2.93 10.25 2.76
N LYS A 42 -3.34 9.35 3.67
CA LYS A 42 -3.25 9.57 5.12
C LYS A 42 -1.81 9.56 5.63
N THR A 43 -0.96 8.69 5.09
CA THR A 43 0.45 8.55 5.49
C THR A 43 1.38 9.53 4.79
N GLY A 44 0.95 10.15 3.69
CA GLY A 44 1.78 11.01 2.85
C GLY A 44 2.78 10.24 1.99
N ASN A 45 2.53 8.95 1.78
CA ASN A 45 3.25 8.12 0.82
C ASN A 45 2.71 8.35 -0.60
N GLU A 46 3.54 8.11 -1.61
CA GLU A 46 3.12 8.25 -2.99
C GLU A 46 2.61 6.91 -3.50
N PHE A 47 1.35 6.90 -3.90
CA PHE A 47 0.79 5.78 -4.63
C PHE A 47 1.27 5.86 -6.09
N ILE A 48 2.07 4.88 -6.51
CA ILE A 48 2.63 4.81 -7.87
C ILE A 48 1.60 4.25 -8.85
N GLY A 49 0.83 3.25 -8.42
CA GLY A 49 -0.20 2.66 -9.25
C GLY A 49 -0.61 1.28 -8.79
N ILE A 50 -1.60 0.74 -9.49
CA ILE A 50 -2.10 -0.62 -9.33
C ILE A 50 -1.95 -1.37 -10.66
N PHE A 51 -1.64 -2.64 -10.54
CA PHE A 51 -1.74 -3.61 -11.60
C PHE A 51 -2.81 -4.62 -11.23
N GLU A 52 -3.90 -4.61 -11.99
CA GLU A 52 -5.00 -5.56 -11.86
C GLU A 52 -4.68 -6.76 -12.75
N ASP A 53 -4.73 -7.95 -12.17
CA ASP A 53 -4.53 -9.22 -12.86
C ASP A 53 -5.67 -10.17 -12.46
N ASP A 54 -5.89 -11.25 -13.20
CA ASP A 54 -7.17 -12.00 -13.22
C ASP A 54 -7.54 -12.59 -11.84
N ASP A 55 -6.54 -12.88 -11.01
CA ASP A 55 -6.69 -13.49 -9.68
C ASP A 55 -6.24 -12.58 -8.53
N HIS A 56 -5.58 -11.45 -8.84
CA HIS A 56 -4.93 -10.64 -7.81
C HIS A 56 -4.62 -9.21 -8.25
N TYR A 57 -4.54 -8.33 -7.25
CA TYR A 57 -4.17 -6.93 -7.38
C TYR A 57 -2.76 -6.69 -6.85
N LYS A 58 -1.97 -5.96 -7.61
CA LYS A 58 -0.61 -5.56 -7.23
C LYS A 58 -0.50 -4.06 -7.12
N PHE A 59 -0.29 -3.56 -5.91
CA PHE A 59 -0.16 -2.14 -5.63
C PHE A 59 1.31 -1.76 -5.49
N PHE A 60 1.67 -0.58 -5.99
CA PHE A 60 3.00 -0.03 -5.88
C PHE A 60 2.94 1.28 -5.10
N ILE A 61 3.64 1.33 -3.98
CA ILE A 61 3.71 2.49 -3.10
C ILE A 61 5.16 2.89 -2.94
N LYS A 62 5.46 4.16 -3.13
CA LYS A 62 6.79 4.70 -2.89
C LYS A 62 6.81 5.49 -1.59
N LYS A 63 7.80 5.18 -0.75
CA LYS A 63 8.01 5.93 0.48
C LYS A 63 8.61 7.29 0.15
N ILE A 64 7.96 8.37 0.58
CA ILE A 64 8.37 9.75 0.26
C ILE A 64 8.85 10.51 1.49
N LYS A 65 8.41 10.13 2.68
CA LYS A 65 8.84 10.75 3.93
C LYS A 65 9.43 9.72 4.89
N GLU A 66 10.64 9.99 5.34
CA GLU A 66 11.11 9.57 6.66
C GLU A 66 10.31 10.38 7.69
N SER A 67 9.60 9.69 8.58
CA SER A 67 9.15 10.30 9.84
C SER A 67 10.26 10.22 10.86
#